data_AF-A0A509L472-F1
#
_entry.id   AF-A0A509L472-F1
#
_cell.length_a   1.000
_cell.length_b   1.000
_cell.length_c   1.000
_cell.angle_alpha   90.00
_cell.angle_beta   90.00
_cell.angle_gamma   90.00
#
_symmetry.space_group_name_H-M   'P 1'
#
loop_
_entity.id
_entity.type
_entity.pdbx_description
1 polymer ?
#
loop_
_entity_poly.entity_id
_entity_poly.type
_entity_poly.pdbx_seq_one_letter_code
_entity_poly.pdbx_strand_id
1 'polypeptide(L)'
;MKLTSLGKPGEGASAKLTIGKFSSIGDRTQIHCCRNVSIGDYVLISWDVNILENNFHTTTDGKIGSFPIIIEDWVWIGCRAIILPGVTVGKGAIIAAGAVVTKDVPKGTLVAGNPAKVIRETGPWKMD
;
A
#
# COMPACT_ATOMS: atom_id res chain seq x y z
N MET A 1 7.00 -13.63 3.28
CA MET A 1 7.25 -14.13 1.89
C MET A 1 7.95 -13.01 1.12
N LYS A 2 8.98 -13.32 0.31
CA LYS A 2 9.65 -12.34 -0.57
C LYS A 2 9.36 -12.75 -2.02
N LEU A 3 8.56 -11.95 -2.74
CA LEU A 3 8.31 -12.14 -4.17
C LEU A 3 9.19 -11.14 -4.92
N THR A 4 10.05 -11.67 -5.79
CA THR A 4 10.92 -10.86 -6.66
C THR A 4 10.49 -11.12 -8.10
N SER A 5 10.16 -10.09 -8.87
CA SER A 5 10.02 -10.25 -10.33
C SER A 5 11.35 -9.87 -10.99
N LEU A 6 11.80 -10.70 -11.93
CA LEU A 6 12.91 -10.36 -12.79
C LEU A 6 12.41 -9.27 -13.75
N GLY A 7 13.09 -8.12 -13.77
CA GLY A 7 12.89 -7.12 -14.82
C GLY A 7 13.18 -7.71 -16.20
N LYS A 8 12.93 -6.95 -17.27
CA LYS A 8 13.30 -7.37 -18.63
C LYS A 8 14.77 -7.82 -18.64
N PRO A 9 15.12 -8.92 -19.34
CA PRO A 9 16.51 -9.32 -19.50
C PRO A 9 17.35 -8.12 -19.99
N GLY A 10 18.37 -7.72 -19.21
CA GLY A 10 19.25 -6.59 -19.53
C GLY A 10 18.89 -5.24 -18.86
N GLU A 11 17.74 -5.11 -18.22
CA GLU A 11 17.38 -3.92 -17.42
C GLU A 11 17.49 -4.27 -15.92
N GLY A 12 18.54 -3.79 -15.26
CA GLY A 12 18.97 -4.21 -13.91
C GLY A 12 18.06 -3.86 -12.72
N ALA A 13 16.75 -3.68 -12.90
CA ALA A 13 15.82 -3.47 -11.80
C ALA A 13 14.91 -4.69 -11.62
N SER A 14 15.15 -5.47 -10.56
CA SER A 14 14.20 -6.48 -10.09
C SER A 14 13.17 -5.82 -9.17
N ALA A 15 11.90 -6.18 -9.29
CA ALA A 15 10.89 -5.71 -8.35
C ALA A 15 11.02 -6.48 -7.04
N LYS A 16 10.84 -5.80 -5.90
CA LYS A 16 10.92 -6.40 -4.57
C LYS A 16 9.64 -6.15 -3.78
N LEU A 17 8.91 -7.22 -3.49
CA LEU A 17 7.81 -7.23 -2.51
C LEU A 17 8.29 -7.87 -1.20
N THR A 18 8.17 -7.12 -0.11
CA THR A 18 8.45 -7.62 1.25
C THR A 18 7.18 -7.58 2.08
N ILE A 19 6.87 -8.67 2.78
CA ILE A 19 5.74 -8.78 3.72
C ILE A 19 6.27 -9.28 5.05
N GLY A 20 6.03 -8.50 6.10
CA GLY A 20 6.40 -8.78 7.48
C GLY A 20 5.64 -9.95 8.12
N LYS A 21 5.99 -10.24 9.36
CA LYS A 21 5.42 -11.32 10.18
C LYS A 21 4.02 -10.93 10.66
N PHE A 22 3.18 -11.94 10.86
CA PHE A 22 1.81 -11.77 11.38
C PHE A 22 0.92 -10.85 10.54
N SER A 23 1.30 -10.63 9.27
CA SER A 23 0.51 -9.87 8.32
C SER A 23 -0.37 -10.81 7.49
N SER A 24 -1.56 -10.33 7.09
CA SER A 24 -2.51 -11.09 6.29
C SER A 24 -2.95 -10.29 5.05
N ILE A 25 -3.28 -11.02 3.99
CA ILE A 25 -3.80 -10.46 2.74
C ILE A 25 -5.09 -11.22 2.40
N GLY A 26 -6.20 -10.48 2.40
CA GLY A 26 -7.52 -11.02 2.08
C GLY A 26 -7.68 -11.34 0.58
N ASP A 27 -8.71 -12.14 0.30
CA ASP A 27 -9.02 -12.64 -1.04
C ASP A 27 -9.11 -11.52 -2.10
N ARG A 28 -8.71 -11.85 -3.34
CA ARG A 28 -8.70 -10.98 -4.53
C ARG A 28 -7.90 -9.67 -4.42
N THR A 29 -7.15 -9.45 -3.34
CA THR A 29 -6.24 -8.30 -3.23
C THR A 29 -5.14 -8.37 -4.29
N GLN A 30 -4.89 -7.25 -4.96
CA GLN A 30 -3.87 -7.11 -6.00
C GLN A 30 -2.74 -6.21 -5.50
N ILE A 31 -1.49 -6.68 -5.67
CA ILE A 31 -0.27 -5.89 -5.37
C ILE A 31 0.55 -5.76 -6.64
N HIS A 32 0.54 -4.57 -7.22
CA HIS A 32 1.30 -4.23 -8.41
C HIS A 32 2.66 -3.69 -7.98
N CYS A 33 3.67 -4.55 -7.95
CA CYS A 33 5.03 -4.23 -7.55
C CYS A 33 5.96 -4.25 -8.77
N CYS A 34 6.42 -3.08 -9.19
CA CYS A 34 7.35 -2.85 -10.30
C CYS A 34 8.79 -2.55 -9.85
N ARG A 35 8.99 -1.92 -8.69
CA ARG A 35 10.32 -1.74 -8.05
C ARG A 35 10.30 -2.11 -6.57
N ASN A 36 9.47 -1.47 -5.75
CA ASN A 36 9.48 -1.72 -4.31
C ASN A 36 8.12 -1.50 -3.65
N VAL A 37 7.57 -2.56 -3.07
CA VAL A 37 6.46 -2.50 -2.12
C VAL A 37 6.90 -3.18 -0.83
N SER A 38 6.81 -2.45 0.27
CA SER A 38 7.18 -2.92 1.61
C SER A 38 5.97 -2.90 2.52
N ILE A 39 5.62 -4.06 3.10
CA ILE A 39 4.56 -4.25 4.08
C ILE A 39 5.21 -4.72 5.38
N GLY A 40 4.99 -3.97 6.46
CA GLY A 40 5.54 -4.22 7.80
C GLY A 40 4.95 -5.44 8.50
N ASP A 41 5.26 -5.55 9.79
CA ASP A 41 4.74 -6.60 10.67
C ASP A 41 3.33 -6.24 11.17
N TYR A 42 2.49 -7.24 11.44
CA TYR A 42 1.13 -7.08 11.97
C TYR A 42 0.21 -6.20 11.09
N VAL A 43 0.36 -6.29 9.77
CA VAL A 43 -0.49 -5.56 8.82
C VAL A 43 -1.68 -6.43 8.41
N LEU A 44 -2.89 -5.91 8.56
CA LEU A 44 -4.11 -6.57 8.13
C LEU A 44 -4.64 -5.92 6.86
N ILE A 45 -4.56 -6.63 5.75
CA ILE A 45 -5.11 -6.20 4.47
C ILE A 45 -6.37 -7.03 4.21
N SER A 46 -7.52 -6.36 4.13
CA SER A 46 -8.81 -7.01 3.86
C SER A 46 -8.89 -7.51 2.41
N TRP A 47 -10.09 -7.90 1.94
CA TRP A 47 -10.31 -8.39 0.59
C TRP A 47 -10.50 -7.25 -0.43
N ASP A 48 -10.24 -7.57 -1.71
CA ASP A 48 -10.40 -6.68 -2.87
C ASP A 48 -9.56 -5.38 -2.79
N VAL A 49 -8.48 -5.35 -2.01
CA VAL A 49 -7.60 -4.17 -1.91
C VAL A 49 -6.71 -4.07 -3.15
N ASN A 50 -6.46 -2.86 -3.64
CA ASN A 50 -5.53 -2.61 -4.74
C ASN A 50 -4.35 -1.76 -4.26
N ILE A 51 -3.14 -2.30 -4.35
CA ILE A 51 -1.89 -1.59 -4.05
C ILE A 51 -1.14 -1.37 -5.36
N LEU A 52 -1.07 -0.11 -5.82
CA LEU A 52 -0.61 0.25 -7.16
C LEU A 52 0.69 1.07 -7.07
N GLU A 53 1.86 0.45 -7.20
CA GLU A 53 3.15 1.17 -7.16
C GLU A 53 3.47 1.92 -8.47
N ASN A 54 2.71 1.69 -9.53
CA ASN A 54 2.98 2.22 -10.87
C ASN A 54 1.69 2.74 -11.52
N ASN A 55 1.82 3.80 -12.33
CA ASN A 55 0.74 4.37 -13.14
C ASN A 55 0.52 3.65 -14.50
N PHE A 56 1.36 2.66 -14.84
CA PHE A 56 1.39 1.81 -16.05
C PHE A 56 1.56 2.51 -17.40
N HIS A 57 0.88 3.65 -17.59
CA HIS A 57 0.80 4.36 -18.85
C HIS A 57 1.28 5.80 -18.72
N THR A 58 1.77 6.33 -19.83
CA THR A 58 2.22 7.71 -19.97
C THR A 58 1.04 8.67 -20.00
N THR A 59 1.03 9.63 -19.08
CA THR A 59 0.18 10.83 -19.16
C THR A 59 0.93 11.95 -19.87
N THR A 60 0.20 12.98 -20.33
CA THR A 60 0.74 14.12 -21.09
C THR A 60 1.79 14.95 -20.35
N ASP A 61 1.90 14.79 -19.02
CA ASP A 61 2.91 15.44 -18.18
C ASP A 61 4.22 14.63 -18.03
N GLY A 62 4.32 13.46 -18.69
CA GLY A 62 5.53 12.64 -18.74
C GLY A 62 5.89 11.93 -17.43
N LYS A 63 5.04 11.98 -16.40
CA LYS A 63 5.29 11.35 -15.10
C LYS A 63 4.98 9.85 -15.13
N ILE A 64 5.83 9.09 -15.79
CA ILE A 64 5.85 7.63 -15.71
C ILE A 64 6.82 7.23 -14.60
N GLY A 65 6.37 6.42 -13.66
CA GLY A 65 7.26 5.96 -12.62
C GLY A 65 6.66 4.86 -11.78
N SER A 66 7.55 4.02 -11.27
CA SER A 66 7.27 3.21 -10.10
C SER A 66 7.71 4.01 -8.88
N PHE A 67 6.76 4.31 -8.00
CA PHE A 67 7.00 5.12 -6.80
C PHE A 67 6.77 4.22 -5.59
N PRO A 68 7.82 3.90 -4.81
CA PRO A 68 7.74 2.90 -3.76
C PRO A 68 6.56 3.13 -2.82
N ILE A 69 5.86 2.04 -2.48
CA ILE A 69 4.82 2.06 -1.46
C ILE A 69 5.37 1.43 -0.19
N ILE A 70 5.16 2.13 0.93
CA ILE A 70 5.58 1.68 2.26
C ILE A 70 4.34 1.60 3.13
N ILE A 71 4.01 0.41 3.60
CA ILE A 71 2.97 0.17 4.61
C ILE A 71 3.71 -0.24 5.88
N GLU A 72 3.73 0.64 6.88
CA GLU A 72 4.43 0.39 8.13
C GLU A 72 3.70 -0.64 9.01
N ASP A 73 4.31 -0.98 10.15
CA ASP A 73 3.75 -1.96 11.07
C ASP A 73 2.35 -1.57 11.57
N TRP A 74 1.56 -2.57 11.96
CA TRP A 74 0.25 -2.35 12.57
C TRP A 74 -0.66 -1.48 11.70
N VAL A 75 -0.64 -1.63 10.38
CA VAL A 75 -1.60 -0.95 9.51
C VAL A 75 -2.81 -1.85 9.28
N TRP A 76 -4.01 -1.27 9.32
CA TRP A 76 -5.24 -1.95 8.91
C TRP A 76 -5.80 -1.31 7.64
N ILE A 77 -5.93 -2.11 6.57
CA ILE A 77 -6.50 -1.68 5.30
C ILE A 77 -7.86 -2.34 5.09
N GLY A 78 -8.92 -1.53 5.13
CA GLY A 78 -10.30 -1.95 4.90
C GLY A 78 -10.55 -2.40 3.46
N CYS A 79 -11.61 -3.20 3.27
CA CYS A 79 -11.91 -3.83 1.99
C CYS A 79 -12.09 -2.80 0.85
N ARG A 80 -11.68 -3.18 -0.36
CA ARG A 80 -11.77 -2.34 -1.57
C ARG A 80 -11.04 -0.99 -1.50
N ALA A 81 -10.13 -0.80 -0.55
CA ALA A 81 -9.28 0.39 -0.55
C ALA A 81 -8.27 0.33 -1.71
N ILE A 82 -7.89 1.51 -2.21
CA ILE A 82 -6.90 1.69 -3.29
C ILE A 82 -5.75 2.54 -2.74
N ILE A 83 -4.53 2.02 -2.80
CA ILE A 83 -3.30 2.73 -2.43
C ILE A 83 -2.55 3.09 -3.71
N LEU A 84 -2.38 4.39 -3.96
CA LEU A 84 -1.73 4.92 -5.16
C LEU A 84 -0.20 5.00 -5.02
N PRO A 85 0.52 5.19 -6.14
CA PRO A 85 1.99 5.17 -6.13
C PRO A 85 2.60 6.20 -5.18
N GLY A 86 3.71 5.82 -4.54
CA GLY A 86 4.52 6.73 -3.71
C GLY A 86 3.98 6.97 -2.31
N VAL A 87 2.87 6.33 -1.94
CA VAL A 87 2.25 6.50 -0.61
C VAL A 87 3.03 5.74 0.45
N THR A 88 3.32 6.44 1.55
CA THR A 88 3.66 5.84 2.84
C THR A 88 2.45 5.84 3.77
N VAL A 89 2.04 4.66 4.25
CA VAL A 89 1.02 4.51 5.29
C VAL A 89 1.70 4.31 6.63
N GLY A 90 1.62 5.33 7.49
CA GLY A 90 2.31 5.36 8.78
C GLY A 90 1.79 4.33 9.78
N LYS A 91 2.66 3.93 10.69
CA LYS A 91 2.45 2.90 11.70
C LYS A 91 1.14 3.10 12.47
N GLY A 92 0.36 2.04 12.64
CA GLY A 92 -0.90 2.11 13.38
C GLY A 92 -2.05 2.78 12.63
N ALA A 93 -1.87 3.22 11.37
CA ALA A 93 -2.93 3.86 10.62
C ALA A 93 -4.01 2.86 10.16
N ILE A 94 -5.22 3.39 10.00
CA ILE A 94 -6.39 2.67 9.51
C ILE A 94 -6.87 3.31 8.21
N ILE A 95 -6.96 2.51 7.16
CA ILE A 95 -7.55 2.91 5.88
C ILE A 95 -8.98 2.39 5.86
N ALA A 96 -9.97 3.27 5.83
CA ALA A 96 -11.38 2.86 5.77
C ALA A 96 -11.70 2.11 4.47
N ALA A 97 -12.73 1.27 4.51
CA ALA A 97 -13.20 0.55 3.33
C ALA A 97 -13.54 1.51 2.17
N GLY A 98 -13.11 1.15 0.95
CA GLY A 98 -13.34 1.94 -0.26
C GLY A 98 -12.56 3.25 -0.36
N ALA A 99 -11.62 3.53 0.55
CA ALA A 99 -10.81 4.75 0.48
C ALA A 99 -9.83 4.72 -0.70
N VAL A 100 -9.62 5.87 -1.35
CA VAL A 100 -8.60 6.06 -2.40
C VAL A 100 -7.49 6.94 -1.83
N VAL A 101 -6.38 6.31 -1.46
CA VAL A 101 -5.26 6.94 -0.77
C VAL A 101 -4.28 7.49 -1.80
N THR A 102 -4.25 8.82 -1.91
CA THR A 102 -3.45 9.53 -2.93
C THR A 102 -2.24 10.27 -2.35
N LYS A 103 -2.06 10.24 -1.02
CA LYS A 103 -1.00 10.93 -0.27
C LYS A 103 -0.64 10.11 0.97
N ASP A 104 0.53 10.40 1.54
CA ASP A 104 0.98 9.77 2.78
C ASP A 104 -0.06 9.89 3.90
N VAL A 105 -0.19 8.82 4.68
CA VAL A 105 -1.11 8.72 5.80
C VAL A 105 -0.32 8.83 7.10
N PRO A 106 -0.61 9.82 7.97
CA PRO A 106 0.08 9.94 9.24
C PRO A 106 -0.16 8.73 10.15
N LYS A 107 0.85 8.40 10.96
CA LYS A 107 0.77 7.33 11.96
C LYS A 107 -0.44 7.49 12.89
N GLY A 108 -1.06 6.37 13.28
CA GLY A 108 -2.16 6.36 14.24
C GLY A 108 -3.37 7.21 13.86
N THR A 109 -3.65 7.35 12.56
CA THR A 109 -4.83 8.05 12.05
C THR A 109 -5.77 7.12 11.30
N LEU A 110 -7.06 7.45 11.31
CA LEU A 110 -8.06 6.88 10.42
C LEU A 110 -8.24 7.81 9.22
N VAL A 111 -8.06 7.30 8.01
CA VAL A 111 -8.38 8.02 6.77
C VAL A 111 -9.54 7.37 6.03
N ALA A 112 -10.36 8.18 5.36
CA ALA A 112 -11.47 7.69 4.54
C ALA A 112 -11.77 8.64 3.37
N GLY A 113 -12.49 8.12 2.35
CA GLY A 113 -12.97 8.89 1.21
C GLY A 113 -12.13 8.75 -0.07
N ASN A 114 -12.56 9.44 -1.12
CA ASN A 114 -11.87 9.55 -2.41
C ASN A 114 -11.84 11.04 -2.84
N PRO A 115 -10.69 11.74 -2.73
CA PRO A 115 -9.44 11.26 -2.13
C PRO A 115 -9.56 11.08 -0.61
N ALA A 116 -8.79 10.15 -0.06
CA ALA A 116 -8.77 9.88 1.37
C ALA A 116 -8.25 11.07 2.16
N LYS A 117 -8.92 11.40 3.27
CA LYS A 117 -8.52 12.45 4.22
C LYS A 117 -8.51 11.90 5.63
N VAL A 118 -7.67 12.47 6.50
CA VAL A 118 -7.69 12.19 7.93
C VAL A 118 -9.07 12.55 8.47
N ILE A 119 -9.72 11.56 9.09
CA ILE A 119 -11.02 11.71 9.76
C ILE A 119 -10.77 12.02 11.24
N ARG A 120 -9.86 11.27 11.86
CA ARG A 120 -9.48 11.42 13.26
C ARG A 120 -8.18 10.69 13.57
N GLU A 121 -7.61 11.02 14.71
CA GLU A 121 -6.61 10.19 15.37
C GLU A 121 -7.29 8.96 16.00
N THR A 122 -6.59 7.83 16.00
CA THR A 122 -7.09 6.56 16.54
C THR A 122 -6.32 6.10 17.77
N GLY A 123 -5.06 6.52 17.91
CA GLY A 123 -4.11 5.81 18.78
C GLY A 123 -3.82 4.40 18.22
N PRO A 124 -3.19 3.52 19.02
CA PRO A 124 -2.93 2.14 18.58
C PRO A 124 -4.26 1.37 18.48
N TRP A 125 -4.55 0.81 17.31
CA TRP A 125 -5.55 -0.26 17.22
C TRP A 125 -4.91 -1.59 17.62
N LYS A 126 -5.74 -2.56 18.02
CA LYS A 126 -5.29 -3.88 18.47
C LYS A 126 -5.96 -4.96 17.63
N MET A 127 -5.22 -6.03 17.42
CA MET A 127 -5.69 -7.26 16.79
C MET A 127 -6.15 -8.18 17.92
N ASP A 128 -7.45 -8.14 18.24
CA ASP A 128 -8.11 -9.00 19.22
C ASP A 128 -8.75 -10.25 18.59
#